data_AF-A0A5A7RGG6-F1
#
_entry.id   AF-A0A5A7RGG6-F1
#
_cell.length_a   1.000
_cell.length_b   1.000
_cell.length_c   1.000
_cell.angle_alpha   90.00
_cell.angle_beta   90.00
_cell.angle_gamma   90.00
#
_symmetry.space_group_name_H-M   'P 1'
#
loop_
_entity.id
_entity.type
_entity.pdbx_description
1 polymer ?
#
loop_
_entity_poly.entity_id
_entity_poly.type
_entity_poly.pdbx_seq_one_letter_code
_entity_poly.pdbx_strand_id
1 'polypeptide(L)'
;MVLKSLWLFLLIILPFFASLELVQVSAQNSWCPITKPRSREVVEYGKFAVKEINELRRSKMVFGSVLQGATQKDRDKVYIRLEISVREGKASTRYMVNMYEVPKIKFKKVTSIRKLP
;
A
#
# COMPACT_ATOMS: atom_id res chain seq x y z
N MET A 1 21.88 55.00 -14.05
CA MET A 1 20.43 54.97 -13.75
C MET A 1 19.80 53.56 -13.76
N VAL A 2 20.58 52.47 -13.67
CA VAL A 2 20.07 51.09 -13.85
C VAL A 2 20.15 50.24 -12.56
N LEU A 3 20.97 50.64 -11.59
CA LEU A 3 21.26 49.83 -10.39
C LEU A 3 20.12 49.81 -9.35
N LYS A 4 19.31 50.86 -9.26
CA LYS A 4 18.12 50.92 -8.37
C LYS A 4 16.94 50.10 -8.89
N SER A 5 16.89 49.84 -10.21
CA SER A 5 15.81 49.09 -10.85
C SER A 5 15.96 47.57 -10.64
N LEU A 6 17.20 47.07 -10.57
CA LEU A 6 17.47 45.65 -10.30
C LEU A 6 17.02 45.20 -8.90
N TRP A 7 17.07 46.09 -7.91
CA TRP A 7 16.69 45.79 -6.52
C TRP A 7 15.17 45.65 -6.33
N LEU A 8 14.39 46.37 -7.14
CA LEU A 8 12.92 46.30 -7.13
C LEU A 8 12.40 44.99 -7.74
N PHE A 9 13.10 44.40 -8.71
CA PHE A 9 12.74 43.08 -9.24
C PHE A 9 12.99 41.96 -8.22
N LEU A 10 14.01 42.08 -7.37
CA LEU A 10 14.35 41.07 -6.36
C LEU A 10 13.28 40.96 -5.24
N LEU A 11 12.63 42.08 -4.90
CA LEU A 11 11.56 42.16 -3.90
C LEU A 11 10.23 41.53 -4.35
N ILE A 12 10.00 41.41 -5.66
CA ILE A 12 8.76 40.80 -6.21
C ILE A 12 8.91 39.29 -6.38
N ILE A 13 10.15 38.79 -6.57
CA ILE A 13 10.41 37.36 -6.77
C ILE A 13 10.48 36.60 -5.43
N LEU A 14 10.91 37.27 -4.34
CA LEU A 14 11.06 36.64 -3.01
C LEU A 14 9.77 36.01 -2.44
N PRO A 15 8.57 36.63 -2.52
CA PRO A 15 7.35 36.00 -2.00
C PRO A 15 6.81 34.89 -2.91
N PHE A 16 7.22 34.80 -4.19
CA PHE A 16 6.70 33.80 -5.11
C PHE A 16 7.13 32.37 -4.74
N PHE A 17 8.28 32.21 -4.08
CA PHE A 17 8.74 30.92 -3.58
C PHE A 17 8.23 30.57 -2.18
N ALA A 18 7.63 31.52 -1.45
CA ALA A 18 7.15 31.30 -0.09
C ALA A 18 5.84 30.48 -0.02
N SER A 19 5.13 30.35 -1.15
CA SER A 19 3.84 29.63 -1.20
C SER A 19 3.95 28.18 -1.64
N LEU A 20 5.16 27.62 -1.80
CA LEU A 20 5.32 26.18 -1.92
C LEU A 20 5.19 25.53 -0.54
N GLU A 21 4.01 25.68 0.08
CA GLU A 21 3.62 24.85 1.20
C GLU A 21 3.52 23.42 0.66
N LEU A 22 4.61 22.67 0.84
CA LEU A 22 4.57 21.21 0.82
C LEU A 22 3.54 20.81 1.88
N VAL A 23 2.29 20.61 1.44
CA VAL A 23 1.25 19.99 2.25
C VAL A 23 1.76 18.59 2.55
N GLN A 24 2.49 18.45 3.65
CA GLN A 24 2.77 17.17 4.27
C GLN A 24 1.45 16.71 4.88
N VAL A 25 0.54 16.22 4.02
CA VAL A 25 -0.59 15.41 4.47
C VAL A 25 0.05 14.30 5.29
N SER A 26 -0.21 14.30 6.59
CA SER A 26 0.30 13.26 7.46
C SER A 26 -0.21 11.93 6.91
N ALA A 27 0.70 11.12 6.36
CA ALA A 27 0.38 9.81 5.79
C ALA A 27 -0.13 8.80 6.84
N GLN A 28 -0.25 9.25 8.09
CA GLN A 28 -0.88 8.52 9.18
C GLN A 28 -2.38 8.43 8.86
N ASN A 29 -2.87 7.21 8.64
CA ASN A 29 -4.26 6.88 8.34
C ASN A 29 -4.74 7.06 6.88
N SER A 30 -3.88 7.40 5.92
CA SER A 30 -4.26 7.31 4.49
C SER A 30 -3.92 5.93 3.91
N TRP A 31 -4.74 5.44 2.96
CA TRP A 31 -4.38 4.27 2.17
C TRP A 31 -3.34 4.65 1.11
N CYS A 32 -2.17 4.03 1.19
CA CYS A 32 -1.05 4.21 0.28
C CYS A 32 -0.98 3.00 -0.69
N PRO A 33 -1.00 3.21 -2.01
CA PRO A 33 -0.85 2.13 -2.97
C PRO A 33 0.48 1.39 -2.83
N ILE A 34 0.46 0.07 -2.99
CA ILE A 34 1.67 -0.74 -3.07
C ILE A 34 2.23 -0.63 -4.49
N THR A 35 3.33 0.08 -4.64
CA THR A 35 3.97 0.33 -5.95
C THR A 35 4.80 -0.85 -6.47
N LYS A 36 5.23 -1.75 -5.57
CA LYS A 36 6.06 -2.92 -5.90
C LYS A 36 5.36 -4.21 -5.44
N PRO A 37 4.33 -4.69 -6.16
CA PRO A 37 3.56 -5.88 -5.75
C PRO A 37 4.39 -7.18 -5.73
N ARG A 38 5.54 -7.19 -6.42
CA ARG A 38 6.47 -8.33 -6.46
C ARG A 38 7.60 -8.22 -5.43
N SER A 39 7.58 -7.22 -4.54
CA SER A 39 8.57 -7.12 -3.47
C SER A 39 8.45 -8.34 -2.55
N ARG A 40 9.58 -8.76 -1.98
CA ARG A 40 9.65 -9.95 -1.11
C ARG A 40 8.59 -9.90 -0.01
N GLU A 41 8.48 -8.77 0.67
CA GLU A 41 7.51 -8.57 1.76
C GLU A 41 6.06 -8.70 1.29
N VAL A 42 5.71 -8.09 0.17
CA VAL A 42 4.34 -8.13 -0.38
C VAL A 42 3.98 -9.54 -0.84
N VAL A 43 4.93 -10.26 -1.43
CA VAL A 43 4.77 -11.67 -1.79
C VAL A 43 4.53 -12.53 -0.55
N GLU A 44 5.21 -12.27 0.57
CA GLU A 44 4.97 -12.99 1.82
C GLU A 44 3.58 -12.73 2.40
N TYR A 45 3.03 -11.52 2.29
CA TYR A 45 1.62 -11.28 2.62
C TYR A 45 0.67 -12.06 1.72
N GLY A 46 0.95 -12.11 0.41
CA GLY A 46 0.17 -12.88 -0.54
C GLY A 46 0.17 -14.38 -0.20
N LYS A 47 1.33 -14.96 0.12
CA LYS A 47 1.44 -16.37 0.54
C LYS A 47 0.72 -16.63 1.85
N PHE A 48 0.86 -15.74 2.83
CA PHE A 48 0.15 -15.81 4.10
C PHE A 48 -1.37 -15.83 3.87
N ALA A 49 -1.89 -14.96 3.01
CA ALA A 49 -3.31 -14.95 2.67
C ALA A 49 -3.79 -16.29 2.07
N VAL A 50 -3.01 -16.89 1.16
CA VAL A 50 -3.38 -18.19 0.55
C VAL A 50 -3.35 -19.31 1.57
N LYS A 51 -2.39 -19.29 2.50
CA LYS A 51 -2.34 -20.23 3.61
C LYS A 51 -3.62 -20.16 4.45
N GLU A 52 -4.02 -18.96 4.86
CA GLU A 52 -5.26 -18.73 5.64
C GLU A 52 -6.51 -19.15 4.84
N ILE A 53 -6.57 -18.87 3.54
CA ILE A 53 -7.66 -19.33 2.68
C ILE A 53 -7.76 -20.86 2.69
N ASN A 54 -6.63 -21.55 2.55
CA ASN A 54 -6.59 -23.01 2.54
C ASN A 54 -6.99 -23.61 3.88
N GLU A 55 -6.57 -23.01 4.99
CA GLU A 55 -6.97 -23.43 6.34
C GLU A 55 -8.48 -23.25 6.55
N LEU A 56 -9.04 -22.10 6.16
CA LEU A 56 -10.47 -21.80 6.32
C LEU A 56 -11.37 -22.63 5.41
N ARG A 57 -10.95 -22.88 4.17
CA ARG A 57 -11.78 -23.55 3.15
C ARG A 57 -11.44 -25.02 2.94
N ARG A 58 -10.45 -25.55 3.66
CA ARG A 58 -9.88 -26.90 3.45
C ARG A 58 -9.50 -27.15 1.99
N SER A 59 -8.98 -26.12 1.31
CA SER A 59 -8.58 -26.17 -0.10
C SER A 59 -7.07 -26.39 -0.26
N LYS A 60 -6.63 -26.66 -1.49
CA LYS A 60 -5.20 -26.77 -1.85
C LYS A 60 -4.81 -25.75 -2.92
N MET A 61 -5.26 -24.50 -2.73
CA MET A 61 -4.95 -23.40 -3.63
C MET A 61 -3.47 -23.05 -3.56
N VAL A 62 -2.87 -22.78 -4.71
CA VAL A 62 -1.48 -22.38 -4.85
C VAL A 62 -1.42 -20.87 -5.06
N PHE A 63 -0.49 -20.20 -4.37
CA PHE A 63 -0.24 -18.77 -4.58
C PHE A 63 0.25 -18.51 -6.01
N GLY A 64 -0.42 -17.60 -6.72
CA GLY A 64 0.01 -17.12 -8.03
C GLY A 64 0.87 -15.87 -7.90
N SER A 65 0.22 -14.73 -7.62
CA SER A 65 0.88 -13.43 -7.48
C SER A 65 0.00 -12.43 -6.73
N VAL A 66 0.62 -11.40 -6.16
CA VAL A 66 -0.10 -10.17 -5.81
C VAL A 66 -0.26 -9.33 -7.08
N LEU A 67 -1.51 -8.99 -7.41
CA LEU A 67 -1.84 -8.18 -8.59
C LEU A 67 -1.71 -6.70 -8.27
N GLN A 68 -2.28 -6.29 -7.14
CA GLN A 68 -2.26 -4.92 -6.63
C GLN A 68 -2.57 -4.91 -5.14
N GLY A 69 -2.38 -3.76 -4.50
CA GLY A 69 -2.78 -3.58 -3.11
C GLY A 69 -2.53 -2.19 -2.58
N ALA A 70 -2.91 -1.99 -1.33
CA ALA A 70 -2.68 -0.77 -0.58
C ALA A 70 -2.38 -1.10 0.88
N THR A 71 -1.63 -0.22 1.54
CA THR A 71 -1.37 -0.29 2.97
C THR A 71 -1.85 0.98 3.66
N GLN A 72 -2.17 0.88 4.94
CA GLN A 72 -2.52 2.01 5.78
C GLN A 72 -1.87 1.79 7.14
N LYS A 73 -1.06 2.77 7.58
CA LYS A 73 -0.44 2.73 8.90
C LYS A 73 -1.34 3.45 9.89
N ASP A 74 -1.74 2.75 10.94
CA ASP A 74 -2.53 3.27 12.06
C ASP A 74 -1.88 2.81 13.37
N ARG A 75 -1.24 3.76 14.06
CA ARG A 75 -0.48 3.53 15.30
C ARG A 75 0.52 2.37 15.13
N ASP A 76 0.29 1.26 15.85
CA ASP A 76 1.12 0.05 15.84
C ASP A 76 0.69 -0.99 14.81
N LYS A 77 -0.43 -0.76 14.10
CA LYS A 77 -0.99 -1.67 13.11
C LYS A 77 -0.68 -1.17 11.70
N VAL A 78 -0.38 -2.10 10.82
CA VAL A 78 -0.35 -1.87 9.38
C VAL A 78 -1.48 -2.67 8.76
N TYR A 79 -2.50 -1.98 8.27
CA TYR A 79 -3.60 -2.57 7.51
C TYR A 79 -3.16 -2.77 6.07
N ILE A 80 -3.48 -3.92 5.50
CA ILE A 80 -3.03 -4.33 4.18
C ILE A 80 -4.23 -4.87 3.42
N ARG A 81 -4.46 -4.35 2.22
CA ARG A 81 -5.45 -4.83 1.26
C ARG A 81 -4.74 -5.32 0.02
N LEU A 82 -4.95 -6.58 -0.34
CA LEU A 82 -4.34 -7.20 -1.51
C LEU A 82 -5.40 -7.79 -2.43
N GLU A 83 -5.22 -7.57 -3.73
CA GLU A 83 -5.79 -8.43 -4.74
C GLU A 83 -4.75 -9.48 -5.13
N ILE A 84 -5.08 -10.75 -4.92
CA ILE A 84 -4.18 -11.88 -5.18
C ILE A 84 -4.78 -12.80 -6.25
N SER A 85 -3.92 -13.37 -7.08
CA SER A 85 -4.27 -14.52 -7.91
C SER A 85 -3.87 -15.81 -7.21
N VAL A 86 -4.77 -16.77 -7.22
CA VAL A 86 -4.56 -18.15 -6.77
C VAL A 86 -4.83 -19.10 -7.93
N ARG A 87 -4.17 -20.26 -7.87
CA ARG A 87 -4.32 -21.34 -8.83
C ARG A 87 -4.91 -22.57 -8.14
N GLU A 88 -5.85 -23.19 -8.81
CA GLU A 88 -6.43 -24.48 -8.43
C GLU A 88 -6.44 -25.38 -9.67
N GLY A 89 -5.44 -26.26 -9.77
CA GLY A 89 -5.15 -26.97 -11.02
C GLY A 89 -4.84 -26.00 -12.15
N LYS A 90 -5.63 -26.06 -13.24
CA LYS A 90 -5.50 -25.17 -14.41
C LYS A 90 -6.26 -23.85 -14.27
N ALA A 91 -7.17 -23.75 -13.29
CA ALA A 91 -7.98 -22.54 -13.09
C ALA A 91 -7.19 -21.49 -12.30
N SER A 92 -7.33 -20.22 -12.69
CA SER A 92 -6.85 -19.08 -11.89
C SER A 92 -8.04 -18.26 -11.41
N THR A 93 -8.09 -18.00 -10.11
CA THR A 93 -9.14 -17.20 -9.46
C THR A 93 -8.49 -16.02 -8.75
N ARG A 94 -9.20 -14.90 -8.65
CA ARG A 94 -8.75 -13.72 -7.92
C ARG A 94 -9.49 -13.56 -6.60
N TYR A 95 -8.79 -13.04 -5.61
CA TYR A 95 -9.35 -12.75 -4.29
C TYR A 95 -8.91 -11.37 -3.82
N MET A 96 -9.84 -10.64 -3.21
CA MET A 96 -9.55 -9.49 -2.39
C MET A 96 -9.38 -9.96 -0.94
N VAL A 97 -8.23 -9.65 -0.35
CA VAL A 97 -7.89 -10.02 1.02
C VAL A 97 -7.56 -8.77 1.80
N ASN A 98 -8.26 -8.58 2.92
CA ASN A 98 -7.90 -7.58 3.91
C ASN A 98 -7.25 -8.29 5.10
N MET A 99 -6.17 -7.72 5.60
CA MET A 99 -5.45 -8.21 6.76
C MET A 99 -4.84 -7.04 7.52
N TYR A 100 -4.28 -7.32 8.70
CA TYR A 100 -3.38 -6.40 9.36
C TYR A 100 -2.20 -7.15 9.95
N GLU A 101 -1.11 -6.41 10.15
CA GLU A 101 0.01 -6.85 10.95
C GLU A 101 0.31 -5.90 12.10
N VAL A 102 0.98 -6.42 13.11
CA VAL A 102 1.57 -5.65 14.20
C VAL A 102 3.07 -5.95 14.18
N PRO A 103 3.91 -5.10 13.55
CA PRO A 103 5.32 -5.40 13.30
C PRO A 103 6.11 -5.67 14.59
N LYS A 104 5.82 -4.89 15.65
CA LYS A 104 6.50 -4.98 16.95
C LYS A 104 6.44 -6.39 17.56
N ILE A 105 5.32 -7.10 17.38
CA ILE A 105 5.10 -8.45 17.93
C ILE A 105 5.06 -9.53 16.84
N LYS A 106 5.42 -9.19 15.59
CA LYS A 106 5.40 -10.09 14.43
C LYS A 106 4.07 -10.83 14.22
N PHE A 107 2.96 -10.19 14.59
CA PHE A 107 1.63 -10.76 14.47
C PHE A 107 0.99 -10.38 13.14
N LYS A 108 0.28 -11.32 12.49
CA LYS A 108 -0.49 -11.09 11.26
C LYS A 108 -1.83 -11.79 11.37
N LYS A 109 -2.88 -11.16 10.83
CA LYS A 109 -4.23 -11.75 10.81
C LYS A 109 -5.02 -11.30 9.59
N VAL A 110 -5.59 -12.25 8.87
CA VAL A 110 -6.59 -11.99 7.83
C VAL A 110 -7.92 -11.61 8.48
N THR A 111 -8.53 -10.52 8.01
CA THR A 111 -9.81 -10.02 8.51
C THR A 111 -10.95 -10.26 7.55
N SER A 112 -10.68 -10.32 6.24
CA SER A 112 -11.71 -10.56 5.23
C SER A 112 -11.10 -11.18 3.98
N ILE A 113 -11.83 -12.15 3.40
CA ILE A 113 -11.51 -12.80 2.14
C ILE A 113 -12.75 -12.75 1.26
N ARG A 114 -12.62 -12.18 0.06
CA ARG A 114 -13.69 -12.12 -0.94
C ARG A 114 -13.18 -12.64 -2.27
N LYS A 115 -13.88 -13.62 -2.85
CA LYS A 115 -13.62 -14.05 -4.24
C LYS A 115 -14.06 -12.93 -5.17
N LEU A 116 -13.20 -12.57 -6.12
CA LEU A 116 -13.52 -11.60 -7.16
C LEU A 116 -14.08 -12.34 -8.40
N PRO A 117 -14.91 -11.65 -9.20
CA PRO A 117 -15.40 -12.19 -10.47
C PRO A 117 -14.28 -12.49 -11.45
#